data_AF-A0A2V9U7G4-F1
#
_entry.id   AF-A0A2V9U7G4-F1
#
_cell.length_a   1.000
_cell.length_b   1.000
_cell.length_c   1.000
_cell.angle_alpha   90.00
_cell.angle_beta   90.00
_cell.angle_gamma   90.00
#
_symmetry.space_group_name_H-M   'P 1'
#
loop_
_entity.id
_entity.type
_entity.pdbx_description
1 polymer ?
#
loop_
_entity_poly.entity_id
_entity_poly.type
_entity_poly.pdbx_seq_one_letter_code
_entity_poly.pdbx_strand_id
1 'polypeptide(L)' 'QLAPSGMLWVSWPKKSSGVLSDLDENIVRSIGLNAGLVDVKVCAVTDVWSGLKFVIPVKDRAKKGR' A
#
# COMPACT_ATOMS: atom_id res chain seq x y z
N GLN A 1 -11.82 10.07 -2.80
CA GLN A 1 -11.16 9.96 -1.47
C GLN A 1 -11.47 8.57 -0.88
N LEU A 2 -10.53 7.95 -0.14
CA LEU A 2 -10.76 6.66 0.51
C LEU A 2 -11.85 6.78 1.59
N ALA A 3 -12.71 5.75 1.71
CA ALA A 3 -13.60 5.64 2.86
C ALA A 3 -12.79 5.55 4.17
N PRO A 4 -13.31 5.98 5.34
CA PRO A 4 -12.56 5.94 6.60
C PRO A 4 -11.98 4.57 6.97
N SER A 5 -12.68 3.48 6.64
CA SER A 5 -12.19 2.10 6.81
C SER A 5 -11.82 1.43 5.48
N GLY A 6 -11.65 2.23 4.43
CA GLY A 6 -11.22 1.78 3.11
C GLY A 6 -9.77 1.29 3.12
N MET A 7 -9.43 0.57 2.05
CA MET A 7 -8.11 -0.03 1.86
C MET A 7 -7.64 0.31 0.45
N LEU A 8 -6.35 0.63 0.32
CA LEU A 8 -5.68 0.79 -0.97
C LEU A 8 -4.64 -0.32 -1.11
N TRP A 9 -4.68 -1.05 -2.20
CA TRP A 9 -3.63 -1.99 -2.59
C TRP A 9 -2.85 -1.39 -3.74
N VAL A 10 -1.53 -1.40 -3.62
CA VAL A 10 -0.61 -1.00 -4.69
C VAL A 10 0.28 -2.19 -5.00
N SER A 11 0.35 -2.56 -6.28
CA SER A 11 1.19 -3.66 -6.76
C SER A 11 2.24 -3.18 -7.74
N TRP A 12 3.44 -3.75 -7.65
CA TRP A 12 4.56 -3.49 -8.55
C TRP A 12 5.30 -4.80 -8.86
N PRO A 13 6.02 -4.90 -10.00
CA PRO A 13 6.84 -6.07 -10.29
C PRO A 13 7.94 -6.19 -9.24
N LYS A 14 8.05 -7.34 -8.58
CA LYS A 14 9.09 -7.54 -7.57
C LYS A 14 10.46 -7.67 -8.24
N LYS A 15 11.52 -7.20 -7.59
CA LYS A 15 12.89 -7.21 -8.14
C LYS A 15 13.35 -8.61 -8.60
N SER A 16 12.90 -9.67 -7.92
CA SER A 16 13.22 -11.05 -8.29
C SER A 16 12.48 -11.59 -9.52
N SER A 17 11.49 -10.86 -10.06
CA SER A 17 10.74 -11.27 -11.26
C SER A 17 11.51 -11.05 -12.57
N GLY A 18 12.58 -10.24 -12.56
CA GLY A 18 13.33 -9.86 -13.76
C GLY A 18 12.63 -8.82 -14.65
N VAL A 19 11.40 -8.42 -14.33
CA VAL A 19 10.69 -7.34 -15.03
C VAL A 19 11.29 -6.00 -14.63
N LEU A 20 11.72 -5.21 -15.62
CA LEU A 20 12.23 -3.85 -15.43
C LEU A 20 11.12 -2.97 -14.83
N SER A 21 11.42 -2.36 -13.69
CA SER A 21 10.56 -1.38 -13.04
C SER A 21 11.42 -0.38 -12.29
N ASP A 22 10.96 0.86 -12.26
CA ASP A 22 11.47 1.96 -11.43
C ASP A 22 10.85 1.96 -10.03
N LEU A 23 9.95 1.02 -9.73
CA LEU A 23 9.30 0.88 -8.43
C LEU A 23 9.87 -0.29 -7.63
N ASP A 24 10.08 -0.04 -6.34
CA ASP A 24 10.32 -1.07 -5.34
C ASP A 24 9.46 -0.83 -4.08
N GLU A 25 9.59 -1.73 -3.10
CA GLU A 25 8.82 -1.63 -1.86
C GLU A 25 9.08 -0.32 -1.10
N ASN A 26 10.32 0.17 -1.12
CA ASN A 26 10.69 1.38 -0.39
C ASN A 26 10.03 2.60 -1.02
N ILE A 27 10.08 2.71 -2.35
CA ILE A 27 9.43 3.82 -3.08
C ILE A 27 7.93 3.82 -2.81
N VAL A 28 7.28 2.65 -2.96
CA VAL A 28 5.83 2.53 -2.74
C VAL A 28 5.46 2.86 -1.28
N ARG A 29 6.22 2.36 -0.30
CA ARG A 29 6.01 2.66 1.12
C ARG A 29 6.19 4.14 1.41
N SER A 30 7.28 4.76 0.96
CA SER A 30 7.55 6.18 1.19
C SER A 30 6.45 7.08 0.62
N ILE A 31 5.95 6.79 -0.57
CA ILE A 31 4.83 7.53 -1.16
C ILE A 31 3.56 7.40 -0.30
N GLY A 32 3.21 6.17 0.12
CA GLY A 32 2.03 5.93 0.96
C GLY A 32 2.11 6.63 2.32
N LEU A 33 3.27 6.58 2.98
CA LEU A 33 3.50 7.27 4.25
C LEU A 33 3.41 8.80 4.09
N ASN A 34 4.00 9.36 3.03
CA ASN A 34 3.91 10.79 2.72
C ASN A 34 2.47 11.24 2.41
N ALA A 35 1.64 10.33 1.90
CA ALA A 35 0.21 10.55 1.71
C ALA A 35 -0.63 10.42 3.01
N GLY A 36 0.00 10.19 4.16
CA GLY A 36 -0.67 10.05 5.46
C GLY A 36 -1.32 8.67 5.69
N LEU A 37 -0.96 7.67 4.89
CA LEU A 37 -1.40 6.29 5.09
C LEU A 37 -0.38 5.50 5.91
N VAL A 38 -0.77 4.32 6.37
CA VAL A 38 0.13 3.33 6.96
C VAL A 38 0.01 2.01 6.23
N ASP A 39 1.13 1.34 5.97
CA ASP A 39 1.13 -0.01 5.45
C ASP A 39 0.83 -1.03 6.55
N VAL A 40 0.02 -2.04 6.22
CA VAL A 40 -0.42 -3.06 7.19
C VAL A 40 -0.15 -4.49 6.73
N LYS A 41 0.14 -4.69 5.44
CA LYS A 41 0.43 -6.00 4.89
C LYS A 41 1.19 -5.88 3.58
N VAL A 42 2.25 -6.67 3.45
CA VAL A 42 2.91 -6.98 2.18
C VAL A 42 2.64 -8.43 1.79
N CYS A 43 2.49 -8.73 0.51
CA CYS A 43 2.40 -10.11 0.01
C CYS A 43 2.90 -10.25 -1.43
N ALA A 44 3.28 -11.46 -1.81
CA ALA A 44 3.35 -11.83 -3.21
C ALA A 44 1.91 -12.00 -3.73
N VAL A 45 1.54 -11.20 -4.74
CA VAL A 45 0.25 -11.33 -5.44
C VAL A 45 0.34 -12.46 -6.46
N THR A 46 1.48 -12.52 -7.16
CA THR A 46 1.85 -13.61 -8.07
C THR A 46 3.37 -13.85 -8.04
N ASP A 47 3.85 -14.71 -8.94
CA ASP A 47 5.28 -14.89 -9.18
C ASP A 47 5.98 -13.65 -9.75
N VAL A 48 5.23 -12.67 -10.26
CA VAL A 48 5.78 -11.41 -10.81
C VAL A 48 5.53 -10.23 -9.88
N TRP A 49 4.38 -10.16 -9.22
CA TRP A 49 3.93 -8.94 -8.54
C TRP A 49 4.00 -9.05 -7.02
N SER A 50 4.57 -8.04 -6.37
CA SER A 50 4.37 -7.77 -4.95
C SER A 50 3.19 -6.81 -4.76
N GLY A 51 2.55 -6.86 -3.61
CA GLY A 51 1.47 -5.95 -3.24
C GLY A 51 1.65 -5.43 -1.81
N LEU A 52 1.44 -4.13 -1.62
CA LEU A 52 1.42 -3.45 -0.32
C LEU A 52 0.04 -2.86 -0.07
N LYS A 53 -0.52 -3.17 1.09
CA LYS A 53 -1.82 -2.69 1.54
C LYS A 53 -1.63 -1.50 2.46
N PHE A 54 -2.30 -0.40 2.12
CA PHE A 54 -2.39 0.81 2.91
C PHE A 54 -3.79 1.02 3.47
N VAL A 55 -3.85 1.65 4.64
CA VAL A 55 -5.08 2.14 5.26
C VAL A 55 -4.85 3.52 5.86
N ILE A 56 -5.94 4.24 6.10
CA ILE A 56 -5.90 5.43 6.97
C ILE A 56 -5.59 4.94 8.40
N PRO A 57 -4.62 5.55 9.13
CA PRO A 57 -4.31 5.19 10.51
C PRO A 57 -5.55 5.26 11.39
N VAL A 58 -5.73 4.31 12.32
CA VAL A 58 -6.96 4.22 13.14
C VAL A 58 -7.28 5.54 13.86
N LYS A 59 -6.26 6.21 14.39
CA LYS A 59 -6.38 7.52 15.05
C LYS A 59 -6.89 8.64 14.14
N ASP A 60 -6.70 8.51 12.83
CA ASP A 60 -7.01 9.53 11.83
C ASP A 60 -8.28 9.21 11.03
N ARG A 61 -8.97 8.09 11.36
CA ARG A 61 -10.26 7.75 10.76
C ARG A 61 -11.36 8.60 11.38
N ALA A 62 -12.15 9.29 10.54
CA ALA A 62 -13.36 9.95 11.01
C ALA A 62 -14.26 8.95 11.75
N LYS A 63 -14.71 9.29 12.96
CA LYS A 63 -15.65 8.47 13.72
C LYS A 63 -16.91 8.32 12.87
N LYS A 64 -17.27 7.08 12.50
CA LYS A 64 -18.65 6.82 12.05
C LYS A 64 -19.55 7.28 13.20
N GLY A 65 -20.48 8.19 12.91
CA GLY A 65 -21.52 8.58 13.86
C GLY A 65 -22.13 7.30 14.43
N ARG A 66 -22.13 7.21 15.76
CA ARG A 66 -22.62 6.04 16.48
C ARG A 66 -24.14 5.97 16.39
#